data_AF-A0A0S6WXT6-F1
#
_entry.id   AF-A0A0S6WXT6-F1
#
_cell.length_a   1.000
_cell.length_b   1.000
_cell.length_c   1.000
_cell.angle_alpha   90.00
_cell.angle_beta   90.00
_cell.angle_gamma   90.00
#
_symmetry.space_group_name_H-M   'P 1'
#
loop_
_entity.id
_entity.type
_entity.pdbx_description
1 polymer ?
#
loop_
_entity_poly.entity_id
_entity_poly.type
_entity_poly.pdbx_seq_one_letter_code
_entity_poly.pdbx_strand_id
1 'polypeptide(L)'
;MASITNHTQGMRGIRMKDGSTVWVEPGASADIDKSKAIAIPDMGSEPSSKSADSASTKELKAQVASLTKQVADLTAERDGLASDKDALTKQVADLTASKS
;
A
#
# COMPACT_ATOMS: atom_id res chain seq x y z
N MET A 1 36.62 -6.14 4.21
CA MET A 1 35.16 -6.23 4.41
C MET A 1 34.51 -5.27 3.44
N ALA A 2 33.48 -5.69 2.72
CA ALA A 2 32.66 -4.81 1.89
C ALA A 2 31.20 -5.01 2.28
N SER A 3 30.47 -3.91 2.46
CA SER A 3 29.04 -3.96 2.69
C SER A 3 28.33 -4.22 1.36
N ILE A 4 27.45 -5.22 1.34
CA ILE A 4 26.67 -5.61 0.16
C ILE A 4 25.20 -5.53 0.55
N THR A 5 24.44 -4.67 -0.14
CA THR A 5 23.00 -4.47 0.09
C THR A 5 22.20 -5.21 -0.96
N ASN A 6 21.14 -5.90 -0.55
CA ASN A 6 20.21 -6.55 -1.47
C ASN A 6 19.10 -5.57 -1.89
N HIS A 7 19.14 -5.07 -3.11
CA HIS A 7 18.11 -4.22 -3.71
C HIS A 7 17.05 -5.01 -4.51
N THR A 8 17.14 -6.34 -4.55
CA THR A 8 16.15 -7.17 -5.24
C THR A 8 14.95 -7.48 -4.33
N GLN A 9 13.80 -7.80 -4.92
CA GLN A 9 12.59 -8.15 -4.16
C GLN A 9 12.64 -9.50 -3.45
N GLY A 10 13.70 -10.29 -3.63
CA GLY A 10 13.83 -11.62 -3.05
C GLY A 10 15.11 -11.77 -2.24
N MET A 11 15.12 -12.71 -1.30
CA MET A 11 16.32 -13.03 -0.52
C MET A 11 17.45 -13.50 -1.45
N ARG A 12 18.69 -13.10 -1.14
CA ARG A 12 19.88 -13.47 -1.92
C ARG A 12 20.90 -14.14 -1.03
N GLY A 13 21.44 -15.26 -1.51
CA GLY A 13 22.44 -16.06 -0.80
C GLY A 13 23.82 -15.87 -1.41
N ILE A 14 24.78 -15.42 -0.59
CA ILE A 14 26.19 -15.30 -0.96
C ILE A 14 26.90 -16.57 -0.49
N ARG A 15 27.41 -17.37 -1.43
CA ARG A 15 28.12 -18.62 -1.13
C ARG A 15 29.57 -18.34 -0.76
N MET A 16 30.03 -18.87 0.35
CA MET A 16 31.38 -18.73 0.88
C MET A 16 32.23 -19.97 0.59
N LYS A 17 33.55 -19.82 0.53
CA LYS A 17 34.51 -20.91 0.27
C LYS A 17 34.54 -21.99 1.34
N ASP A 18 34.07 -21.68 2.54
CA ASP A 18 33.89 -22.63 3.65
C ASP A 18 32.61 -23.48 3.52
N GLY A 19 31.83 -23.28 2.46
CA GLY A 19 30.57 -23.98 2.21
C GLY A 19 29.35 -23.33 2.87
N SER A 20 29.53 -22.26 3.66
CA SER A 20 28.41 -21.52 4.25
C SER A 20 27.72 -20.61 3.23
N THR A 21 26.47 -20.23 3.51
CA THR A 21 25.72 -19.24 2.72
C THR A 21 25.25 -18.13 3.63
N VAL A 22 25.63 -16.90 3.31
CA VAL A 22 25.09 -15.71 3.97
C VAL A 22 23.87 -15.25 3.21
N TRP A 23 22.72 -15.29 3.88
CA TRP A 23 21.46 -14.82 3.32
C TRP A 23 21.27 -13.34 3.66
N VAL A 24 20.96 -12.55 2.65
CA VAL A 24 20.69 -11.11 2.76
C VAL A 24 19.26 -10.86 2.33
N GLU A 25 18.44 -10.36 3.26
CA GLU A 25 17.04 -10.01 3.01
C GLU A 25 16.91 -8.78 2.09
N PRO A 26 15.79 -8.62 1.37
CA PRO A 26 15.50 -7.40 0.61
C PRO A 26 15.66 -6.14 1.47
N GLY A 27 16.49 -5.20 1.03
CA GLY A 27 16.79 -3.95 1.74
C GLY A 27 17.84 -4.07 2.84
N ALA A 28 18.27 -5.28 3.21
CA ALA A 28 19.31 -5.49 4.21
C ALA A 28 20.72 -5.42 3.61
N SER A 29 21.69 -5.08 4.45
CA SER A 29 23.12 -5.07 4.11
C SER A 29 23.88 -6.10 4.95
N ALA A 30 24.83 -6.79 4.33
CA ALA A 30 25.73 -7.70 5.01
C ALA A 30 27.18 -7.31 4.75
N ASP A 31 28.00 -7.31 5.81
CA ASP A 31 29.44 -7.14 5.71
C ASP A 31 30.11 -8.45 5.32
N ILE A 32 30.64 -8.49 4.10
CA ILE A 32 31.18 -9.70 3.51
C ILE A 32 32.65 -9.50 3.15
N ASP A 33 33.48 -10.49 3.47
CA ASP A 33 34.81 -10.58 2.92
C ASP A 33 34.75 -11.17 1.50
N LYS A 34 34.82 -10.30 0.50
CA LYS A 34 34.76 -10.69 -0.93
C LYS A 34 35.81 -11.73 -1.31
N SER A 35 36.95 -11.78 -0.61
CA SER A 35 38.01 -12.77 -0.90
C SER A 35 37.61 -14.20 -0.51
N LYS A 36 36.67 -14.34 0.42
CA LYS A 36 36.12 -15.61 0.91
C LYS A 36 34.83 -16.02 0.20
N ALA A 37 34.22 -15.14 -0.56
CA ALA A 37 33.07 -15.48 -1.39
C ALA A 37 33.49 -16.33 -2.59
N ILE A 38 32.69 -17.33 -2.94
CA ILE A 38 32.80 -18.11 -4.19
C ILE A 38 32.30 -17.24 -5.35
N ALA A 39 31.13 -16.64 -5.16
CA ALA A 39 30.52 -15.71 -6.09
C ALA A 39 29.51 -14.84 -5.33
N ILE A 40 29.45 -13.56 -5.70
CA ILE A 40 28.42 -12.63 -5.21
C ILE A 40 27.35 -12.57 -6.29
N PRO A 41 26.10 -12.98 -6.02
CA PRO A 41 25.01 -12.90 -6.99
C PRO A 41 24.69 -11.43 -7.30
N ASP A 42 23.94 -11.19 -8.38
CA ASP A 42 23.38 -9.87 -8.63
C ASP A 42 22.44 -9.47 -7.47
N MET A 43 22.81 -8.37 -6.80
CA MET A 43 22.10 -7.82 -5.65
C MET A 43 21.15 -6.70 -6.07
N GLY A 44 20.96 -6.48 -7.37
CA GLY A 44 20.18 -5.37 -7.89
C GLY A 44 20.93 -4.05 -7.74
N SER A 45 20.45 -3.04 -8.46
CA SER A 45 20.97 -1.67 -8.33
C SER A 45 20.20 -0.93 -7.24
N GLU A 46 20.89 -0.03 -6.53
CA GLU A 46 20.22 0.92 -5.66
C GLU A 46 19.12 1.62 -6.47
N PRO A 47 17.87 1.69 -5.95
CA PRO A 47 16.79 2.32 -6.69
C PRO A 47 17.14 3.78 -6.90
N SER A 48 17.65 4.11 -8.10
CA SER A 48 17.81 5.49 -8.52
C SER A 48 16.43 6.15 -8.37
N SER A 49 16.36 7.22 -7.62
CA SER A 49 15.17 7.74 -6.94
C SER A 49 14.07 8.32 -7.86
N LYS A 50 13.83 7.78 -9.05
CA LYS A 50 12.88 8.32 -10.05
C LYS A 50 12.16 7.27 -10.92
N SER A 51 12.15 5.99 -10.58
CA SER A 51 11.50 4.98 -11.41
C SER A 51 10.16 4.54 -10.82
N ALA A 52 9.06 4.81 -11.54
CA ALA A 52 7.69 4.29 -11.38
C ALA A 52 6.98 4.42 -10.00
N ASP A 53 7.57 3.97 -8.89
CA ASP A 53 6.92 3.87 -7.58
C ASP A 53 6.42 5.21 -7.03
N SER A 54 7.16 6.30 -7.28
CA SER A 54 6.75 7.64 -6.85
C SER A 54 5.54 8.18 -7.64
N ALA A 55 5.39 7.79 -8.90
CA ALA A 55 4.24 8.16 -9.72
C ALA A 55 3.02 7.34 -9.30
N SER A 56 3.17 6.02 -9.16
CA SER A 56 2.12 5.13 -8.65
C SER A 56 1.65 5.52 -7.26
N THR A 57 2.56 5.91 -6.37
CA THR A 57 2.20 6.38 -5.02
C THR A 57 1.37 7.67 -5.06
N LYS A 58 1.71 8.62 -5.94
CA LYS A 58 0.94 9.86 -6.11
C LYS A 58 -0.45 9.59 -6.67
N GLU A 59 -0.55 8.70 -7.65
CA GLU A 59 -1.81 8.32 -8.27
C GLU A 59 -2.72 7.59 -7.28
N LEU A 60 -2.17 6.66 -6.49
CA LEU A 60 -2.88 5.99 -5.41
C LEU A 60 -3.39 6.99 -4.36
N LYS A 61 -2.57 7.97 -3.96
CA LYS A 61 -3.01 9.03 -3.02
C LYS A 61 -4.17 9.86 -3.58
N ALA A 62 -4.12 10.19 -4.87
CA ALA A 62 -5.20 10.92 -5.53
C ALA A 62 -6.50 10.09 -5.60
N GLN A 63 -6.38 8.79 -5.90
CA GLN A 63 -7.52 7.87 -5.90
C GLN A 63 -8.13 7.73 -4.50
N VAL A 64 -7.31 7.58 -3.46
CA VAL A 64 -7.77 7.53 -2.07
C VAL A 64 -8.53 8.80 -1.71
N ALA A 65 -7.99 9.99 -2.02
CA ALA A 65 -8.66 11.26 -1.74
C ALA A 65 -10.02 11.38 -2.47
N SER A 66 -10.07 10.96 -3.75
CA SER A 66 -11.31 10.95 -4.53
C SER A 66 -12.36 10.00 -3.92
N LEU A 67 -11.95 8.79 -3.55
CA LEU A 67 -12.84 7.81 -2.93
C LEU A 67 -13.33 8.27 -1.55
N THR A 68 -12.46 8.88 -0.73
CA THR A 68 -12.86 9.47 0.56
C THR A 68 -13.94 10.53 0.36
N LYS A 69 -13.81 11.39 -0.66
CA LYS A 69 -14.83 12.39 -0.97
C LYS A 69 -16.15 11.75 -1.39
N GLN A 70 -16.11 10.76 -2.30
CA GLN A 70 -17.31 10.05 -2.75
C GLN A 70 -18.05 9.37 -1.58
N VAL A 71 -17.32 8.77 -0.64
CA VAL A 71 -17.92 8.17 0.56
C VAL A 71 -18.61 9.23 1.43
N ALA A 72 -17.99 10.41 1.61
CA ALA A 72 -18.59 11.49 2.38
C ALA A 72 -19.87 12.01 1.72
N ASP A 73 -19.83 12.23 0.39
CA ASP A 73 -20.98 12.72 -0.38
C ASP A 73 -22.15 11.72 -0.33
N LEU A 74 -21.88 10.42 -0.55
CA LEU A 74 -22.89 9.36 -0.47
C LEU A 74 -23.45 9.19 0.96
N THR A 75 -22.63 9.40 1.98
CA THR A 75 -23.09 9.35 3.38
C THR A 75 -24.09 10.46 3.65
N ALA A 76 -23.79 11.69 3.20
CA ALA A 76 -24.68 12.83 3.33
C ALA A 76 -25.99 12.64 2.56
N GLU A 77 -25.93 12.11 1.34
CA GLU A 77 -27.13 11.81 0.54
C GLU A 77 -28.02 10.78 1.25
N ARG A 78 -27.42 9.71 1.79
CA ARG A 78 -28.14 8.67 2.55
C ARG A 78 -28.83 9.25 3.79
N ASP A 79 -28.16 10.13 4.53
CA ASP A 79 -28.75 10.79 5.71
C ASP A 79 -29.89 11.74 5.33
N GLY A 80 -29.76 12.45 4.20
CA GLY A 80 -30.84 13.26 3.63
C GLY A 80 -32.07 12.43 3.27
N LEU A 81 -31.87 11.35 2.52
CA LEU A 81 -32.96 10.42 2.13
C LEU A 81 -33.65 9.77 3.33
N ALA A 82 -32.90 9.46 4.40
CA ALA A 82 -33.48 8.95 5.64
C ALA A 82 -34.39 10.00 6.30
N SER A 83 -33.96 11.25 6.33
CA SER A 83 -34.74 12.37 6.89
C SER A 83 -36.02 12.63 6.09
N ASP A 84 -35.92 12.61 4.76
CA ASP A 84 -37.07 12.77 3.86
C ASP A 84 -38.07 11.64 4.03
N LYS A 85 -37.59 10.40 4.17
CA LYS A 85 -38.43 9.23 4.43
C LYS A 85 -39.20 9.38 5.74
N ASP A 86 -38.54 9.82 6.81
CA ASP A 86 -39.19 10.02 8.11
C ASP A 86 -40.24 11.13 8.04
N ALA A 87 -39.95 12.23 7.34
CA ALA A 87 -40.89 13.33 7.12
C ALA A 87 -42.12 12.88 6.34
N LEU A 88 -41.92 12.16 5.22
CA LEU A 88 -43.02 11.62 4.41
C LEU A 88 -43.85 10.60 5.20
N THR A 89 -43.21 9.75 6.01
CA THR A 89 -43.92 8.78 6.85
C THR A 89 -44.84 9.48 7.84
N LYS A 90 -44.39 10.57 8.47
CA LYS A 90 -45.24 11.40 9.35
C LYS A 90 -46.40 12.04 8.59
N GLN A 91 -46.14 12.66 7.44
CA GLN A 91 -47.19 13.26 6.62
C GLN A 91 -48.27 12.25 6.21
N VAL A 92 -47.87 11.04 5.82
CA VAL A 92 -48.82 9.96 5.49
C VAL A 92 -49.65 9.56 6.69
N ALA A 93 -49.04 9.45 7.88
CA ALA A 93 -49.76 9.12 9.11
C ALA A 93 -50.79 10.20 9.48
N ASP A 94 -50.40 11.48 9.43
CA ASP A 94 -51.28 12.62 9.72
C ASP A 94 -52.44 12.71 8.72
N LEU A 95 -52.17 12.50 7.44
CA LEU A 95 -53.20 12.48 6.39
C LEU A 95 -54.16 11.29 6.53
N THR A 96 -53.68 10.16 7.02
CA THR A 96 -54.51 8.98 7.29
C THR A 96 -55.42 9.22 8.50
N ALA A 97 -54.85 9.80 9.57
CA ALA A 97 -55.60 10.13 10.79
C ALA A 97 -56.67 11.20 10.54
N SER A 98 -56.41 12.19 9.70
CA SER A 98 -57.37 13.26 9.38
C SER A 98 -58.49 12.85 8.41
N LYS A 99 -58.35 11.71 7.73
CA LYS A 99 -59.38 11.12 6.86
C LYS A 99 -60.23 10.04 7.54
N SER A 100 -59.87 9.64 8.75
CA SER A 100 -60.56 8.64 9.57
C SER A 100 -61.57 9.31 10.50
#